data_AF-A0A3M1TBV5-F1
#
_entry.id   AF-A0A3M1TBV5-F1
#
_cell.length_a   1.000
_cell.length_b   1.000
_cell.length_c   1.000
_cell.angle_alpha   90.00
_cell.angle_beta   90.00
_cell.angle_gamma   90.00
#
_symmetry.space_group_name_H-M   'P 1'
#
loop_
_entity.id
_entity.type
_entity.pdbx_description
1 polymer ?
#
loop_
_entity_poly.entity_id
_entity_poly.type
_entity_poly.pdbx_seq_one_letter_code
_entity_poly.pdbx_strand_id
1 'polypeptide(L)'
;TGDIDGDGDRTETVPDWRSFPNRRLAPEQPQTLRLFVDPPAMPTLGGAPVDTVILLAGVRAGRLGLTPLGLSATELQNAGDTEAPPVTMRMTPVFGGLEVGAYQVLAMAARTQGTQGFAMPREISARVVTAATLPPDLVLDPFLPFPEATSWDGASRTWTAESVSMASLHRERVAGETRAWVVYGPATGGTWKLPVPPSGMDDPAAGAASVSWSVVELAAGDYQSIVEPAGETLLSLDALTAAYARLSQ
;
A
#
# COMPACT_ATOMS: atom_id res chain seq x y z
N THR A 1 22.29 37.49 32.36
CA THR A 1 23.23 38.55 31.93
C THR A 1 23.83 38.08 30.62
N GLY A 2 23.82 38.93 29.59
CA GLY A 2 23.90 38.55 28.16
C GLY A 2 25.19 37.92 27.64
N ASP A 3 26.23 37.86 28.47
CA ASP A 3 27.54 37.27 28.15
C ASP A 3 27.41 35.74 27.99
N ILE A 4 27.12 35.28 26.76
CA ILE A 4 26.84 33.87 26.46
C ILE A 4 28.13 33.05 26.36
N ASP A 5 29.21 33.63 25.86
CA ASP A 5 30.48 32.93 25.59
C ASP A 5 31.61 33.28 26.58
N GLY A 6 31.37 34.19 27.53
CA GLY A 6 32.24 34.43 28.68
C GLY A 6 33.40 35.37 28.41
N ASP A 7 33.32 36.19 27.37
CA ASP A 7 34.36 37.12 26.96
C ASP A 7 34.24 38.51 27.61
N GLY A 8 33.16 38.73 28.37
CA GLY A 8 32.90 39.97 29.08
C GLY A 8 32.17 41.03 28.25
N ASP A 9 31.89 40.76 26.98
CA ASP A 9 30.85 41.45 26.23
C ASP A 9 29.48 40.98 26.74
N ARG A 10 28.52 41.90 26.78
CA ARG A 10 27.15 41.66 27.23
C ARG A 10 26.14 42.15 26.19
N THR A 11 26.64 42.52 25.01
CA THR A 11 25.85 43.08 23.91
C THR A 11 25.28 41.99 23.00
N GLU A 12 25.59 40.72 23.29
CA GLU A 12 25.09 39.56 22.55
C GLU A 12 23.57 39.56 22.57
N THR A 13 23.00 39.62 21.38
CA THR A 13 21.55 39.68 21.22
C THR A 13 21.00 38.26 21.24
N VAL A 14 20.56 37.81 22.42
CA VAL A 14 19.82 36.55 22.55
C VAL A 14 18.39 36.79 22.05
N PRO A 15 17.88 36.01 21.09
CA PRO A 15 16.47 36.10 20.73
C PRO A 15 15.62 35.84 21.98
N ASP A 16 14.75 36.79 22.31
CA ASP A 16 13.81 36.62 23.43
C ASP A 16 12.69 35.67 22.99
N TRP A 17 12.98 34.37 23.05
CA TRP A 17 12.05 33.29 22.73
C TRP A 17 10.75 33.35 23.55
N ARG A 18 10.74 34.03 24.71
CA ARG A 18 9.53 34.22 25.54
C ARG A 18 8.64 35.34 25.05
N SER A 19 9.19 36.31 24.32
CA SER A 19 8.43 37.41 23.70
C SER A 19 7.89 37.09 22.31
N PHE A 20 8.22 35.93 21.73
CA PHE A 20 7.68 35.55 20.44
C PHE A 20 6.15 35.45 20.53
N PRO A 21 5.41 36.16 19.66
CA PRO A 21 3.96 36.10 19.69
C PRO A 21 3.52 34.68 19.32
N ASN A 22 2.78 34.04 20.21
CA ASN A 22 2.11 32.78 19.92
C ASN A 22 1.05 33.01 18.84
N ARG A 23 1.40 32.69 17.60
CA ARG A 23 0.47 32.68 16.46
C ARG A 23 -0.14 31.29 16.37
N ARG A 24 -1.46 31.20 16.58
CA ARG A 24 -2.20 29.97 16.25
C ARG A 24 -2.34 29.89 14.74
N LEU A 25 -1.42 29.19 14.09
CA LEU A 25 -1.55 28.86 12.68
C LEU A 25 -2.58 27.72 12.55
N ALA A 26 -3.63 27.97 11.79
CA ALA A 26 -4.58 26.95 11.36
C ALA A 26 -4.51 26.92 9.83
N PRO A 27 -3.58 26.15 9.25
CA PRO A 27 -3.53 25.99 7.81
C PRO A 27 -4.84 25.34 7.35
N GLU A 28 -5.62 26.06 6.55
CA GLU A 28 -6.81 25.55 5.88
C GLU A 28 -6.49 25.45 4.40
N GLN A 29 -6.73 24.27 3.81
CA GLN A 29 -6.57 24.06 2.38
C GLN A 29 -7.85 23.44 1.82
N PRO A 30 -8.58 24.15 0.94
CA PRO A 30 -9.86 23.68 0.44
C PRO A 30 -9.68 22.54 -0.58
N GLN A 31 -10.57 21.55 -0.51
CA GLN A 31 -10.66 20.47 -1.51
C GLN A 31 -11.49 20.91 -2.71
N THR A 32 -10.88 21.68 -3.61
CA THR A 32 -11.56 22.24 -4.78
C THR A 32 -11.51 21.36 -6.03
N LEU A 33 -10.55 20.42 -6.10
CA LEU A 33 -10.44 19.50 -7.21
C LEU A 33 -11.45 18.36 -7.08
N ARG A 34 -11.93 17.89 -8.22
CA ARG A 34 -12.88 16.79 -8.33
C ARG A 34 -12.36 15.77 -9.33
N LEU A 35 -12.48 14.50 -8.97
CA LEU A 35 -12.15 13.36 -9.81
C LEU A 35 -13.33 12.40 -9.78
N PHE A 36 -13.93 12.11 -10.93
CA PHE A 36 -14.91 11.07 -11.05
C PHE A 36 -14.18 9.73 -11.23
N VAL A 37 -14.48 8.75 -10.40
CA VAL A 37 -13.86 7.43 -10.43
C VAL A 37 -14.94 6.38 -10.61
N ASP A 38 -14.75 5.56 -11.63
CA ASP A 38 -15.57 4.38 -11.90
C ASP A 38 -14.79 3.12 -11.45
N PRO A 39 -15.15 2.51 -10.30
CA PRO A 39 -14.47 1.32 -9.82
C PRO A 39 -14.84 0.10 -10.69
N PRO A 40 -13.90 -0.85 -10.90
CA PRO A 40 -14.21 -2.04 -11.66
C PRO A 40 -15.07 -2.99 -10.82
N ALA A 41 -15.46 -4.13 -11.42
CA ALA A 41 -16.07 -5.22 -10.66
C ALA A 41 -15.20 -5.67 -9.48
N MET A 42 -15.85 -5.93 -8.35
CA MET A 42 -15.26 -6.30 -7.08
C MET A 42 -14.66 -7.71 -7.15
N PRO A 43 -13.44 -7.92 -6.63
CA PRO A 43 -12.84 -9.24 -6.57
C PRO A 43 -13.58 -10.12 -5.57
N THR A 44 -13.56 -11.43 -5.80
CA THR A 44 -14.23 -12.41 -4.95
C THR A 44 -13.27 -12.98 -3.91
N LEU A 45 -13.75 -13.09 -2.66
CA LEU A 45 -13.07 -13.73 -1.53
C LEU A 45 -14.01 -14.75 -0.90
N GLY A 46 -13.61 -16.02 -0.83
CA GLY A 46 -14.41 -17.14 -0.34
C GLY A 46 -15.66 -17.39 -1.18
N GLY A 47 -15.57 -17.15 -2.50
CA GLY A 47 -16.69 -17.31 -3.44
C GLY A 47 -17.73 -16.18 -3.44
N ALA A 48 -17.52 -15.10 -2.68
CA ALA A 48 -18.40 -13.93 -2.67
C ALA A 48 -17.61 -12.64 -2.92
N PRO A 49 -18.17 -11.64 -3.65
CA PRO A 49 -17.53 -10.34 -3.81
C PRO A 49 -17.17 -9.69 -2.48
N VAL A 50 -16.10 -8.90 -2.46
CA VAL A 50 -15.88 -7.92 -1.40
C VAL A 50 -16.84 -6.74 -1.60
N ASP A 51 -17.12 -5.99 -0.54
CA ASP A 51 -18.28 -5.10 -0.47
C ASP A 51 -17.95 -3.61 -0.55
N THR A 52 -16.69 -3.21 -0.32
CA THR A 52 -16.31 -1.81 -0.17
C THR A 52 -15.10 -1.47 -1.01
N VAL A 53 -15.17 -0.36 -1.75
CA VAL A 53 -14.01 0.28 -2.37
C VAL A 53 -13.66 1.55 -1.61
N ILE A 54 -12.44 1.61 -1.12
CA ILE A 54 -11.85 2.83 -0.54
C ILE A 54 -10.91 3.44 -1.58
N LEU A 55 -11.15 4.69 -1.92
CA LEU A 55 -10.36 5.44 -2.89
C LEU A 55 -9.52 6.48 -2.16
N LEU A 56 -8.21 6.42 -2.34
CA LEU A 56 -7.25 7.41 -1.86
C LEU A 56 -6.59 8.07 -3.05
N ALA A 57 -6.67 9.39 -3.14
CA ALA A 57 -5.96 10.16 -4.16
C ALA A 57 -4.93 11.05 -3.50
N GLY A 58 -3.76 11.16 -4.12
CA GLY A 58 -2.64 11.92 -3.57
C GLY A 58 -1.56 12.17 -4.60
N VAL A 59 -0.43 12.66 -4.10
CA VAL A 59 0.79 12.82 -4.90
C VAL A 59 1.92 12.04 -4.28
N ARG A 60 2.63 11.28 -5.12
CA ARG A 60 3.85 10.59 -4.77
C ARG A 60 5.06 11.44 -5.12
N ALA A 61 5.83 11.82 -4.10
CA ALA A 61 7.04 12.62 -4.24
C ALA A 61 8.29 11.73 -4.13
N GLY A 62 8.61 10.99 -5.20
CA GLY A 62 9.79 10.12 -5.25
C GLY A 62 9.86 9.14 -4.07
N ARG A 63 10.95 9.21 -3.29
CA ARG A 63 11.20 8.37 -2.11
C ARG A 63 10.50 8.86 -0.83
N LEU A 64 9.89 10.05 -0.83
CA LEU A 64 9.19 10.60 0.33
C LEU A 64 7.83 9.92 0.56
N GLY A 65 7.36 9.12 -0.41
CA GLY A 65 6.12 8.38 -0.34
C GLY A 65 4.92 9.18 -0.86
N LEU A 66 3.73 8.71 -0.48
CA LEU A 66 2.44 9.26 -0.90
C LEU A 66 1.96 10.31 0.11
N THR A 67 1.67 11.52 -0.38
CA THR A 67 0.94 12.54 0.38
C THR A 67 -0.54 12.48 -0.01
N PRO A 68 -1.45 12.11 0.90
CA PRO A 68 -2.88 12.01 0.61
C PRO A 68 -3.48 13.40 0.44
N LEU A 69 -4.31 13.58 -0.59
CA LEU A 69 -4.99 14.84 -0.92
C LEU A 69 -6.53 14.71 -0.85
N GLY A 70 -7.05 13.49 -0.97
CA GLY A 70 -8.47 13.18 -0.88
C GLY A 70 -8.71 11.71 -0.57
N LEU A 71 -9.81 11.42 0.13
CA LEU A 71 -10.27 10.09 0.49
C LEU A 71 -11.77 10.00 0.22
N SER A 72 -12.23 8.91 -0.35
CA SER A 72 -13.65 8.62 -0.53
C SER A 72 -13.87 7.10 -0.45
N ALA A 73 -15.11 6.68 -0.28
CA ALA A 73 -15.45 5.26 -0.29
C ALA A 73 -16.84 5.06 -0.91
N THR A 74 -17.07 3.86 -1.42
CA THR A 74 -18.34 3.38 -1.94
C THR A 74 -18.48 1.89 -1.65
N GLU A 75 -19.70 1.40 -1.65
CA GLU A 75 -20.02 0.02 -1.33
C GLU A 75 -21.03 -0.56 -2.33
N LEU A 76 -21.07 -1.89 -2.42
CA LEU A 76 -22.09 -2.60 -3.15
C LEU A 76 -23.47 -2.28 -2.56
N GLN A 77 -24.44 -1.98 -3.42
CA GLN A 77 -25.76 -1.54 -2.97
C GLN A 77 -26.65 -2.71 -2.52
N ASN A 78 -26.51 -3.88 -3.16
CA ASN A 78 -27.31 -5.06 -2.87
C ASN A 78 -26.46 -6.33 -2.76
N ALA A 79 -27.01 -7.33 -2.07
CA ALA A 79 -26.42 -8.65 -2.01
C ALA A 79 -26.42 -9.31 -3.40
N GLY A 80 -25.24 -9.71 -3.88
CA GLY A 80 -25.06 -10.32 -5.20
C GLY A 80 -24.63 -9.35 -6.30
N ASP A 81 -24.60 -8.04 -6.01
CA ASP A 81 -23.96 -7.07 -6.90
C ASP A 81 -22.46 -7.37 -7.00
N THR A 82 -21.87 -7.07 -8.16
CA THR A 82 -20.43 -7.18 -8.38
C THR A 82 -19.78 -5.83 -8.63
N GLU A 83 -20.55 -4.77 -8.87
CA GLU A 83 -20.05 -3.45 -9.23
C GLU A 83 -20.52 -2.42 -8.22
N ALA A 84 -19.60 -1.61 -7.71
CA ALA A 84 -19.92 -0.49 -6.83
C ALA A 84 -20.27 0.75 -7.68
N PRO A 85 -21.15 1.65 -7.21
CA PRO A 85 -21.49 2.83 -7.98
C PRO A 85 -20.28 3.79 -8.08
N PRO A 86 -20.15 4.53 -9.20
CA PRO A 86 -19.09 5.52 -9.36
C PRO A 86 -19.11 6.61 -8.29
N VAL A 87 -17.93 7.18 -8.01
CA VAL A 87 -17.73 8.17 -6.94
C VAL A 87 -17.08 9.43 -7.48
N THR A 88 -17.61 10.59 -7.09
CA THR A 88 -16.89 11.86 -7.25
C THR A 88 -16.04 12.13 -6.01
N MET A 89 -14.74 11.89 -6.13
CA MET A 89 -13.76 12.22 -5.10
C MET A 89 -13.51 13.72 -5.06
N ARG A 90 -13.41 14.27 -3.85
CA ARG A 90 -12.90 15.63 -3.62
C ARG A 90 -11.46 15.55 -3.16
N MET A 91 -10.64 16.45 -3.70
CA MET A 91 -9.21 16.47 -3.41
C MET A 91 -8.69 17.89 -3.33
N THR A 92 -7.63 18.00 -2.56
CA THR A 92 -6.88 19.23 -2.36
C THR A 92 -5.95 19.47 -3.55
N PRO A 93 -5.88 20.68 -4.12
CA PRO A 93 -4.83 21.01 -5.09
C PRO A 93 -3.45 20.76 -4.52
N VAL A 94 -2.51 20.36 -5.36
CA VAL A 94 -1.09 20.26 -4.99
C VAL A 94 -0.55 21.63 -4.61
N PHE A 95 0.23 21.68 -3.53
CA PHE A 95 0.90 22.89 -3.07
C PHE A 95 2.16 22.52 -2.26
N GLY A 96 3.06 23.48 -2.07
CA GLY A 96 4.14 23.35 -1.07
C GLY A 96 5.25 22.38 -1.47
N GLY A 97 5.51 22.22 -2.77
CA GLY A 97 6.52 21.31 -3.31
C GLY A 97 5.95 19.98 -3.80
N LEU A 98 4.65 19.73 -3.63
CA LEU A 98 3.99 18.54 -4.20
C LEU A 98 3.79 18.64 -5.71
N GLU A 99 3.97 19.82 -6.31
CA GLU A 99 3.79 20.08 -7.74
C GLU A 99 4.80 19.31 -8.61
N VAL A 100 5.91 18.83 -8.05
CA VAL A 100 6.93 18.05 -8.76
C VAL A 100 6.67 16.53 -8.74
N GLY A 101 5.68 16.08 -7.95
CA GLY A 101 5.35 14.66 -7.84
C GLY A 101 4.37 14.18 -8.91
N ALA A 102 4.15 12.87 -8.95
CA ALA A 102 3.13 12.26 -9.80
C ALA A 102 1.84 12.04 -8.99
N TYR A 103 0.69 12.29 -9.60
CA TYR A 103 -0.58 11.92 -8.99
C TYR A 103 -0.68 10.40 -8.88
N GLN A 104 -1.21 9.94 -7.76
CA GLN A 104 -1.55 8.54 -7.55
C GLN A 104 -2.98 8.42 -7.05
N VAL A 105 -3.72 7.49 -7.64
CA VAL A 105 -5.03 7.05 -7.16
C VAL A 105 -4.89 5.59 -6.78
N LEU A 106 -5.12 5.31 -5.50
CA LEU A 106 -5.14 3.98 -4.92
C LEU A 106 -6.61 3.62 -4.67
N ALA A 107 -7.10 2.60 -5.35
CA ALA A 107 -8.38 1.97 -5.04
C ALA A 107 -8.12 0.70 -4.24
N MET A 108 -8.84 0.49 -3.15
CA MET A 108 -8.72 -0.68 -2.28
C MET A 108 -10.10 -1.32 -2.13
N ALA A 109 -10.27 -2.50 -2.69
CA ALA A 109 -11.42 -3.36 -2.49
C ALA A 109 -11.19 -4.25 -1.26
N ALA A 110 -12.11 -4.20 -0.31
CA ALA A 110 -12.03 -4.95 0.94
C ALA A 110 -13.43 -5.36 1.41
N ARG A 111 -13.50 -6.41 2.23
CA ARG A 111 -14.72 -6.78 2.93
C ARG A 111 -14.79 -6.02 4.24
N THR A 112 -15.86 -5.27 4.46
CA THR A 112 -16.11 -4.53 5.70
C THR A 112 -17.34 -5.04 6.44
N GLN A 113 -18.29 -5.69 5.75
CA GLN A 113 -19.46 -6.30 6.37
C GLN A 113 -19.06 -7.43 7.33
N GLY A 114 -19.68 -7.43 8.52
CA GLY A 114 -19.40 -8.38 9.59
C GLY A 114 -18.23 -7.98 10.51
N THR A 115 -17.52 -6.88 10.21
CA THR A 115 -16.46 -6.36 11.06
C THR A 115 -17.04 -5.43 12.13
N GLN A 116 -17.11 -5.89 13.38
CA GLN A 116 -17.53 -5.05 14.51
C GLN A 116 -16.37 -4.14 14.93
N GLY A 117 -16.54 -2.82 14.82
CA GLY A 117 -15.56 -1.80 15.24
C GLY A 117 -14.59 -1.33 14.14
N PHE A 118 -13.58 -0.54 14.51
CA PHE A 118 -12.56 0.03 13.61
C PHE A 118 -11.46 -0.97 13.22
N ALA A 119 -11.77 -2.27 13.12
CA ALA A 119 -10.76 -3.24 12.71
C ALA A 119 -10.44 -3.04 11.22
N MET A 120 -9.16 -2.83 10.92
CA MET A 120 -8.71 -2.73 9.53
C MET A 120 -8.96 -4.05 8.80
N PRO A 121 -9.45 -4.02 7.55
CA PRO A 121 -9.54 -5.22 6.72
C PRO A 121 -8.16 -5.85 6.57
N ARG A 122 -8.09 -7.17 6.74
CA ARG A 122 -6.83 -7.91 6.58
C ARG A 122 -6.61 -8.36 5.14
N GLU A 123 -7.70 -8.68 4.46
CA GLU A 123 -7.76 -9.05 3.05
C GLU A 123 -8.15 -7.83 2.22
N ILE A 124 -7.23 -7.40 1.37
CA ILE A 124 -7.40 -6.23 0.51
C ILE A 124 -6.90 -6.58 -0.88
N SER A 125 -7.64 -6.18 -1.90
CA SER A 125 -7.14 -6.08 -3.27
C SER A 125 -7.11 -4.62 -3.68
N ALA A 126 -6.05 -4.20 -4.34
CA ALA A 126 -5.77 -2.81 -4.60
C ALA A 126 -5.30 -2.58 -6.03
N ARG A 127 -5.68 -1.44 -6.59
CA ARG A 127 -5.25 -0.93 -7.89
C ARG A 127 -4.60 0.43 -7.69
N VAL A 128 -3.47 0.65 -8.34
CA VAL A 128 -2.71 1.90 -8.30
C VAL A 128 -2.64 2.48 -9.71
N VAL A 129 -3.18 3.68 -9.86
CA VAL A 129 -3.01 4.48 -11.07
C VAL A 129 -2.02 5.58 -10.76
N THR A 130 -0.97 5.69 -11.56
CA THR A 130 0.00 6.79 -11.48
C THR A 130 -0.07 7.63 -12.76
N ALA A 131 -0.20 8.95 -12.63
CA ALA A 131 -0.31 9.84 -13.76
C ALA A 131 0.38 11.19 -13.50
N ALA A 132 0.92 11.82 -14.55
CA ALA A 132 1.43 13.19 -14.47
C ALA A 132 0.30 14.23 -14.30
N THR A 133 -0.89 13.92 -14.81
CA THR A 133 -2.10 14.73 -14.70
C THR A 133 -3.29 13.84 -14.42
N LEU A 134 -4.24 14.29 -13.59
CA LEU A 134 -5.47 13.55 -13.34
C LEU A 134 -6.50 13.82 -14.45
N PRO A 135 -7.04 12.78 -15.11
CA PRO A 135 -8.20 12.96 -15.97
C PRO A 135 -9.42 13.34 -15.11
N PRO A 136 -10.43 14.05 -15.65
CA PRO A 136 -11.65 14.36 -14.91
C PRO A 136 -12.45 13.09 -14.59
N ASP A 137 -12.39 12.10 -15.48
CA ASP A 137 -13.03 10.79 -15.37
C ASP A 137 -11.95 9.71 -15.41
N LEU A 138 -11.91 8.86 -14.38
CA LEU A 138 -10.96 7.77 -14.25
C LEU A 138 -11.72 6.45 -14.17
N VAL A 139 -11.62 5.66 -15.25
CA VAL A 139 -12.04 4.26 -15.25
C VAL A 139 -10.86 3.42 -14.78
N LEU A 140 -11.09 2.63 -13.74
CA LEU A 140 -10.06 1.77 -13.17
C LEU A 140 -10.05 0.42 -13.89
N ASP A 141 -8.85 -0.09 -14.15
CA ASP A 141 -8.65 -1.48 -14.55
C ASP A 141 -9.08 -2.45 -13.43
N PRO A 142 -9.34 -3.74 -13.75
CA PRO A 142 -9.76 -4.73 -12.77
C PRO A 142 -8.82 -4.89 -11.57
N PHE A 143 -9.41 -5.19 -10.41
CA PHE A 143 -8.67 -5.62 -9.23
C PHE A 143 -8.00 -6.99 -9.45
N LEU A 144 -6.90 -7.24 -8.74
CA LEU A 144 -6.31 -8.58 -8.72
C LEU A 144 -7.22 -9.56 -7.96
N PRO A 145 -7.36 -10.80 -8.44
CA PRO A 145 -7.96 -11.88 -7.65
C PRO A 145 -7.14 -12.16 -6.37
N PHE A 146 -7.82 -12.61 -5.31
CA PHE A 146 -7.14 -13.07 -4.11
C PHE A 146 -6.42 -14.41 -4.36
N PRO A 147 -5.24 -14.65 -3.74
CA PRO A 147 -4.48 -15.89 -3.93
C PRO A 147 -5.02 -17.02 -3.04
N GLU A 148 -6.26 -17.46 -3.28
CA GLU A 148 -6.98 -18.39 -2.39
C GLU A 148 -6.42 -19.81 -2.38
N ALA A 149 -5.85 -20.27 -3.49
CA ALA A 149 -5.23 -21.58 -3.62
C ALA A 149 -3.73 -21.55 -3.25
N THR A 150 -3.45 -21.06 -2.04
CA THR A 150 -2.09 -20.94 -1.50
C THR A 150 -2.00 -21.60 -0.13
N SER A 151 -0.90 -22.30 0.14
CA SER A 151 -0.69 -23.02 1.40
C SER A 151 0.75 -22.98 1.90
N TRP A 152 0.89 -23.01 3.22
CA TRP A 152 2.17 -23.11 3.93
C TRP A 152 2.19 -24.37 4.80
N ASP A 153 3.23 -25.20 4.63
CA ASP A 153 3.54 -26.31 5.51
C ASP A 153 4.82 -26.00 6.31
N GLY A 154 4.63 -25.66 7.59
CA GLY A 154 5.73 -25.35 8.50
C GLY A 154 6.66 -26.53 8.79
N ALA A 155 6.17 -27.77 8.72
CA ALA A 155 6.99 -28.95 9.00
C ALA A 155 7.96 -29.25 7.85
N SER A 156 7.49 -29.16 6.61
CA SER A 156 8.36 -29.32 5.42
C SER A 156 9.03 -28.01 4.97
N ARG A 157 8.64 -26.87 5.55
CA ARG A 157 9.04 -25.50 5.20
C ARG A 157 8.69 -25.15 3.75
N THR A 158 7.52 -25.58 3.33
CA THR A 158 7.13 -25.55 1.93
C THR A 158 5.95 -24.62 1.72
N TRP A 159 6.10 -23.71 0.77
CA TRP A 159 5.05 -22.86 0.26
C TRP A 159 4.60 -23.39 -1.10
N THR A 160 3.29 -23.52 -1.30
CA THR A 160 2.70 -23.83 -2.60
C THR A 160 1.70 -22.74 -2.98
N ALA A 161 1.81 -22.23 -4.20
CA ALA A 161 0.87 -21.27 -4.77
C ALA A 161 0.45 -21.68 -6.18
N GLU A 162 -0.80 -21.40 -6.54
CA GLU A 162 -1.28 -21.53 -7.92
C GLU A 162 -1.02 -20.27 -8.74
N SER A 163 -1.19 -20.37 -10.06
CA SER A 163 -1.14 -19.20 -10.93
C SER A 163 -2.31 -18.27 -10.67
N VAL A 164 -2.06 -16.97 -10.55
CA VAL A 164 -3.11 -15.95 -10.42
C VAL A 164 -3.11 -15.05 -11.65
N SER A 165 -4.27 -14.90 -12.28
CA SER A 165 -4.43 -14.04 -13.46
C SER A 165 -3.97 -12.61 -13.18
N MET A 166 -3.34 -11.98 -14.17
CA MET A 166 -2.76 -10.62 -14.13
C MET A 166 -1.60 -10.41 -13.15
N ALA A 167 -1.35 -11.32 -12.22
CA ALA A 167 -0.20 -11.20 -11.33
C ALA A 167 1.12 -11.40 -12.09
N SER A 168 2.14 -10.65 -11.71
CA SER A 168 3.52 -10.81 -12.20
C SER A 168 4.37 -11.63 -11.23
N LEU A 169 4.07 -11.54 -9.93
CA LEU A 169 4.76 -12.31 -8.88
C LEU A 169 3.84 -12.64 -7.71
N HIS A 170 4.28 -13.63 -6.94
CA HIS A 170 3.78 -13.93 -5.61
C HIS A 170 4.76 -13.43 -4.54
N ARG A 171 4.22 -13.08 -3.38
CA ARG A 171 4.95 -12.73 -2.17
C ARG A 171 4.35 -13.45 -0.97
N GLU A 172 5.14 -14.26 -0.30
CA GLU A 172 4.79 -14.86 0.98
C GLU A 172 5.53 -14.17 2.11
N ARG A 173 4.84 -13.96 3.23
CA ARG A 173 5.46 -13.54 4.49
C ARG A 173 5.12 -14.53 5.59
N VAL A 174 6.14 -15.20 6.11
CA VAL A 174 6.06 -16.13 7.25
C VAL A 174 6.71 -15.44 8.45
N ALA A 175 5.92 -15.08 9.46
CA ALA A 175 6.41 -14.29 10.59
C ALA A 175 6.27 -15.00 11.92
N GLY A 176 7.37 -15.01 12.68
CA GLY A 176 7.37 -15.30 14.12
C GLY A 176 7.25 -14.01 14.93
N GLU A 177 7.52 -14.09 16.23
CA GLU A 177 7.38 -12.95 17.14
C GLU A 177 8.34 -11.80 16.85
N THR A 178 9.58 -12.11 16.46
CA THR A 178 10.67 -11.12 16.32
C THR A 178 11.16 -10.94 14.88
N ARG A 179 10.88 -11.89 13.98
CA ARG A 179 11.45 -11.96 12.63
C ARG A 179 10.45 -12.54 11.63
N ALA A 180 10.71 -12.29 10.35
CA ALA A 180 9.92 -12.84 9.27
C ALA A 180 10.79 -13.23 8.08
N TRP A 181 10.39 -14.30 7.39
CA TRP A 181 10.79 -14.55 6.02
C TRP A 181 9.86 -13.79 5.08
N VAL A 182 10.42 -13.18 4.04
CA VAL A 182 9.66 -12.65 2.90
C VAL A 182 10.21 -13.33 1.66
N VAL A 183 9.36 -14.11 1.01
CA VAL A 183 9.72 -14.90 -0.18
C VAL A 183 9.00 -14.33 -1.37
N TYR A 184 9.70 -14.23 -2.49
CA TYR A 184 9.13 -13.84 -3.76
C TYR A 184 9.22 -15.03 -4.73
N GLY A 185 8.18 -15.25 -5.51
CA GLY A 185 8.12 -16.30 -6.52
C GLY A 185 7.41 -15.82 -7.79
N PRO A 186 7.58 -16.51 -8.92
CA PRO A 186 6.88 -16.17 -10.16
C PRO A 186 5.36 -16.38 -10.03
N ALA A 187 4.56 -15.52 -10.65
CA ALA A 187 3.09 -15.63 -10.63
C ALA A 187 2.51 -16.86 -11.33
N THR A 188 3.33 -17.65 -12.04
CA THR A 188 2.91 -18.92 -12.65
C THR A 188 2.56 -20.01 -11.65
N GLY A 189 2.77 -19.75 -10.35
CA GLY A 189 2.62 -20.74 -9.30
C GLY A 189 3.81 -21.68 -9.22
N GLY A 190 3.79 -22.54 -8.21
CA GLY A 190 4.86 -23.48 -7.92
C GLY A 190 4.92 -23.88 -6.46
N THR A 191 5.93 -24.67 -6.15
CA THR A 191 6.25 -25.13 -4.80
C THR A 191 7.68 -24.73 -4.47
N TRP A 192 7.87 -24.00 -3.38
CA TRP A 192 9.17 -23.50 -2.95
C TRP A 192 9.45 -23.89 -1.52
N LYS A 193 10.71 -24.19 -1.23
CA LYS A 193 11.15 -24.58 0.10
C LYS A 193 12.04 -23.51 0.70
N LEU A 194 11.70 -23.05 1.90
CA LEU A 194 12.54 -22.13 2.65
C LEU A 194 13.83 -22.82 3.12
N PRO A 195 15.01 -22.18 2.96
CA PRO A 195 16.25 -22.71 3.50
C PRO A 195 16.17 -22.82 5.03
N VAL A 196 16.98 -23.71 5.61
CA VAL A 196 17.17 -23.75 7.06
C VAL A 196 17.89 -22.46 7.48
N PRO A 197 17.45 -21.77 8.54
CA PRO A 197 18.16 -20.59 9.01
C PRO A 197 19.60 -20.93 9.41
N PRO A 198 20.54 -19.96 9.32
CA PRO A 198 21.90 -20.16 9.80
C PRO A 198 21.94 -20.62 11.26
N SER A 199 22.96 -21.39 11.61
CA SER A 199 23.13 -21.88 12.99
C SER A 199 23.14 -20.73 14.00
N GLY A 200 22.40 -20.89 15.10
CA GLY A 200 22.26 -19.87 16.14
C GLY A 200 21.23 -18.77 15.84
N MET A 201 20.51 -18.84 14.72
CA MET A 201 19.39 -17.95 14.44
C MET A 201 18.04 -18.62 14.69
N ASP A 202 17.11 -17.85 15.27
CA ASP A 202 15.72 -18.27 15.42
C ASP A 202 15.05 -18.52 14.06
N ASP A 203 14.17 -19.53 14.03
CA ASP A 203 13.45 -19.94 12.84
C ASP A 203 11.97 -19.51 12.90
N PRO A 204 11.59 -18.40 12.25
CA PRO A 204 10.19 -17.95 12.27
C PRO A 204 9.26 -18.88 11.47
N ALA A 205 9.78 -19.85 10.72
CA ALA A 205 8.97 -20.75 9.89
C ALA A 205 8.49 -22.03 10.60
N ALA A 206 9.20 -22.51 11.63
CA ALA A 206 8.85 -23.74 12.34
C ALA A 206 7.67 -23.58 13.33
N GLY A 207 7.31 -22.34 13.67
CA GLY A 207 6.23 -21.97 14.59
C GLY A 207 5.67 -20.60 14.28
N ALA A 208 5.42 -20.35 12.98
CA ALA A 208 4.97 -19.04 12.50
C ALA A 208 3.72 -18.56 13.26
N ALA A 209 3.79 -17.35 13.80
CA ALA A 209 2.68 -16.69 14.46
C ALA A 209 1.65 -16.16 13.45
N SER A 210 2.08 -15.88 12.22
CA SER A 210 1.19 -15.49 11.12
C SER A 210 1.82 -15.83 9.77
N VAL A 211 0.97 -16.16 8.81
CA VAL A 211 1.36 -16.32 7.40
C VAL A 211 0.46 -15.45 6.54
N SER A 212 1.04 -14.73 5.59
CA SER A 212 0.25 -13.99 4.62
C SER A 212 0.81 -14.12 3.23
N TRP A 213 -0.09 -14.27 2.27
CA TRP A 213 0.23 -14.37 0.86
C TRP A 213 -0.23 -13.14 0.14
N SER A 214 0.48 -12.79 -0.91
CA SER A 214 0.12 -11.68 -1.75
C SER A 214 0.51 -11.94 -3.19
N VAL A 215 -0.25 -11.35 -4.09
CA VAL A 215 0.10 -11.25 -5.51
C VAL A 215 0.30 -9.80 -5.86
N VAL A 216 1.23 -9.54 -6.77
CA VAL A 216 1.56 -8.21 -7.26
C VAL A 216 1.56 -8.25 -8.78
N GLU A 217 0.88 -7.28 -9.38
CA GLU A 217 1.01 -6.92 -10.79
C GLU A 217 2.01 -5.77 -10.88
N LEU A 218 3.04 -5.96 -11.71
CA LEU A 218 4.01 -4.92 -12.02
C LEU A 218 3.48 -4.07 -13.18
N ALA A 219 3.66 -2.76 -13.10
CA ALA A 219 3.32 -1.81 -14.16
C ALA A 219 4.12 -2.06 -15.45
N ALA A 220 5.32 -2.62 -15.31
CA ALA A 220 6.15 -3.09 -16.41
C ALA A 220 7.03 -4.26 -15.93
N GLY A 221 7.38 -5.14 -16.86
CA GLY A 221 8.26 -6.28 -16.58
C GLY A 221 7.55 -7.50 -15.97
N ASP A 222 8.34 -8.41 -15.42
CA ASP A 222 7.90 -9.67 -14.84
C ASP A 222 8.71 -10.01 -13.58
N TYR A 223 8.53 -11.23 -13.06
CA TYR A 223 9.33 -11.69 -11.93
C TYR A 223 10.84 -11.68 -12.19
N GLN A 224 11.30 -11.97 -13.42
CA GLN A 224 12.74 -11.99 -13.71
C GLN A 224 13.32 -10.59 -13.69
N SER A 225 12.58 -9.59 -14.19
CA SER A 225 13.06 -8.21 -14.24
C SER A 225 13.33 -7.57 -12.88
N ILE A 226 12.82 -8.17 -11.77
CA ILE A 226 13.02 -7.68 -10.41
C ILE A 226 14.05 -8.45 -9.58
N VAL A 227 14.43 -9.66 -10.01
CA VAL A 227 15.40 -10.52 -9.30
C VAL A 227 16.77 -10.58 -9.98
N GLU A 228 16.86 -10.18 -11.25
CA GLU A 228 18.13 -10.13 -11.96
C GLU A 228 18.95 -8.87 -11.61
N PRO A 229 20.29 -8.96 -11.52
CA PRO A 229 21.15 -7.85 -11.11
C PRO A 229 21.13 -6.61 -12.02
N ALA A 230 20.69 -6.78 -13.27
CA ALA A 230 20.67 -5.73 -14.28
C ALA A 230 19.30 -5.02 -14.41
N GLY A 231 18.29 -5.48 -13.67
CA GLY A 231 16.92 -4.99 -13.73
C GLY A 231 16.57 -3.99 -12.64
N GLU A 232 15.28 -3.67 -12.57
CA GLU A 232 14.72 -2.99 -11.41
C GLU A 232 14.85 -3.91 -10.18
N THR A 233 14.82 -3.37 -8.96
CA THR A 233 15.12 -4.19 -7.77
C THR A 233 13.90 -4.34 -6.87
N LEU A 234 13.91 -5.32 -5.98
CA LEU A 234 12.91 -5.44 -4.91
C LEU A 234 12.78 -4.17 -4.05
N LEU A 235 13.80 -3.29 -4.02
CA LEU A 235 13.75 -2.01 -3.32
C LEU A 235 12.86 -0.97 -3.99
N SER A 236 12.51 -1.15 -5.27
CA SER A 236 11.61 -0.28 -6.04
C SER A 236 10.24 -0.91 -6.28
N LEU A 237 9.95 -2.08 -5.69
CA LEU A 237 8.71 -2.82 -5.93
C LEU A 237 7.45 -1.97 -5.70
N ASP A 238 7.49 -1.07 -4.73
CA ASP A 238 6.41 -0.16 -4.40
C ASP A 238 6.15 0.91 -5.46
N ALA A 239 7.16 1.29 -6.25
CA ALA A 239 7.03 2.19 -7.39
C ALA A 239 6.51 1.46 -8.64
N LEU A 240 6.73 0.14 -8.70
CA LEU A 240 6.40 -0.71 -9.83
C LEU A 240 5.05 -1.40 -9.68
N THR A 241 4.47 -1.41 -8.48
CA THR A 241 3.20 -2.08 -8.22
C THR A 241 2.05 -1.33 -8.90
N ALA A 242 1.40 -1.96 -9.87
CA ALA A 242 0.16 -1.50 -10.49
C ALA A 242 -1.07 -2.07 -9.75
N ALA A 243 -0.96 -3.27 -9.22
CA ALA A 243 -2.02 -3.88 -8.42
C ALA A 243 -1.46 -4.86 -7.39
N TYR A 244 -2.21 -5.07 -6.31
CA TYR A 244 -1.81 -5.92 -5.19
C TYR A 244 -3.04 -6.61 -4.60
N ALA A 245 -2.97 -7.91 -4.31
CA ALA A 245 -3.99 -8.56 -3.48
C ALA A 245 -3.35 -9.36 -2.36
N ARG A 246 -3.98 -9.36 -1.17
CA ARG A 246 -3.47 -10.02 0.03
C ARG A 246 -4.51 -10.92 0.65
N LEU A 247 -4.04 -12.09 1.11
CA LEU A 247 -4.75 -12.98 2.01
C LEU A 247 -3.90 -13.23 3.26
N SER A 248 -4.51 -13.26 4.45
CA SER A 248 -3.82 -13.58 5.70
C SER A 248 -4.48 -14.76 6.43
N GLN A 249 -3.66 -15.61 7.05
CA GLN A 249 -4.08 -16.69 7.95
C GLN A 249 -3.42 -16.52 9.32
#